data_AF-A0A1F6B172-F1
#
_entry.id   AF-A0A1F6B172-F1
#
_cell.length_a   1.000
_cell.length_b   1.000
_cell.length_c   1.000
_cell.angle_alpha   90.00
_cell.angle_beta   90.00
_cell.angle_gamma   90.00
#
_symmetry.space_group_name_H-M   'P 1'
#
loop_
_entity.id
_entity.type
_entity.pdbx_description
1 polymer ?
#
loop_
_entity_poly.entity_id
_entity_poly.type
_entity_poly.pdbx_seq_one_letter_code
_entity_poly.pdbx_strand_id
1 'polypeptide(L)'
;MMSLILVTCVFFSVFILHVAVHGYLIARGILTLKSTAVYVIGFFVLWIFYTFGLLSLPLTSVVYYVLLVLVGVMFYLTPYLGGETPASMILESFGEKRQQTFRDLMGLFTNTGLIWKRIEDLQMAGLIQKQGTHYSVTGKGKMAALLVLFYQKLFHRQLVG
;
A
#
# COMPACT_ATOMS: atom_id res chain seq x y z
N MET A 1 -26.10 -12.53 12.12
CA MET A 1 -26.26 -11.61 10.96
C MET A 1 -26.04 -10.15 11.33
N MET A 2 -26.68 -9.60 12.38
CA MET A 2 -26.42 -8.22 12.85
C MET A 2 -24.93 -7.92 13.13
N SER A 3 -24.19 -8.88 13.70
CA SER A 3 -22.76 -8.70 13.99
C SER A 3 -21.89 -8.49 12.74
N LEU A 4 -22.20 -9.17 11.62
CA LEU A 4 -21.47 -9.00 10.36
C LEU A 4 -21.80 -7.66 9.71
N ILE A 5 -23.07 -7.25 9.73
CA ILE A 5 -23.49 -5.94 9.20
C ILE A 5 -22.78 -4.81 9.96
N LEU A 6 -22.74 -4.89 11.28
CA LEU A 6 -22.04 -3.90 12.10
C LEU A 6 -20.54 -3.86 11.79
N VAL A 7 -19.89 -5.02 11.68
CA VAL A 7 -18.47 -5.11 11.29
C VAL A 7 -18.21 -4.45 9.93
N THR A 8 -19.10 -4.69 8.96
CA THR A 8 -19.02 -4.05 7.63
C THR A 8 -19.19 -2.54 7.74
N CYS A 9 -20.17 -2.05 8.51
CA CYS A 9 -20.37 -0.62 8.73
C CYS A 9 -19.14 0.04 9.38
N VAL A 10 -18.61 -0.55 10.45
CA VAL A 10 -17.40 -0.06 11.14
C VAL A 10 -16.22 -0.05 10.17
N PHE A 11 -16.04 -1.11 9.39
CA PHE A 11 -15.00 -1.17 8.36
C PHE A 11 -15.11 -0.03 7.36
N PHE A 12 -16.30 0.22 6.77
CA PHE A 12 -16.48 1.31 5.82
C PHE A 12 -16.26 2.69 6.43
N SER A 13 -16.73 2.94 7.66
CA SER A 13 -16.47 4.20 8.36
C SER A 13 -14.97 4.43 8.55
N VAL A 14 -14.24 3.38 8.94
CA VAL A 14 -12.78 3.41 9.15
C VAL A 14 -12.04 3.54 7.81
N PHE A 15 -12.53 2.93 6.74
CA PHE A 15 -12.00 3.07 5.40
C PHE A 15 -12.12 4.50 4.89
N ILE A 16 -13.28 5.13 5.04
CA ILE A 16 -13.49 6.55 4.70
C ILE A 16 -12.52 7.44 5.50
N LEU A 17 -12.39 7.19 6.80
CA LEU A 17 -11.44 7.90 7.65
C LEU A 17 -10.00 7.70 7.19
N HIS A 18 -9.62 6.47 6.82
CA HIS A 18 -8.31 6.15 6.28
C HIS A 18 -8.01 6.97 5.03
N VAL A 19 -8.95 7.04 4.08
CA VAL A 19 -8.80 7.86 2.86
C VAL A 19 -8.64 9.34 3.20
N ALA A 20 -9.44 9.88 4.11
CA ALA A 20 -9.35 11.28 4.53
C ALA A 20 -8.01 11.61 5.23
N VAL A 21 -7.61 10.80 6.20
CA VAL A 21 -6.31 10.93 6.91
C VAL A 21 -5.16 10.79 5.93
N HIS A 22 -5.25 9.86 4.99
CA HIS A 22 -4.24 9.66 3.97
C HIS A 22 -4.08 10.89 3.06
N GLY A 23 -5.18 11.44 2.54
CA GLY A 23 -5.16 12.66 1.72
C GLY A 23 -4.55 13.84 2.48
N TYR A 24 -4.89 13.98 3.77
CA TYR A 24 -4.31 15.00 4.63
C TYR A 24 -2.81 14.81 4.89
N LEU A 25 -2.34 13.57 5.09
CA LEU A 25 -0.93 13.28 5.29
C LEU A 25 -0.10 13.51 4.02
N ILE A 26 -0.63 13.15 2.84
CA ILE A 26 0.00 13.48 1.55
C ILE A 26 0.17 14.98 1.39
N ALA A 27 -0.87 15.77 1.70
CA ALA A 27 -0.81 17.23 1.58
C ALA A 27 0.29 17.86 2.46
N ARG A 28 0.78 17.12 3.47
CA ARG A 28 1.88 17.52 4.35
C ARG A 28 3.22 16.85 4.04
N GLY A 29 3.32 16.09 2.94
CA GLY A 29 4.53 15.37 2.55
C GLY A 29 4.89 14.22 3.49
N ILE A 30 3.93 13.72 4.28
CA ILE A 30 4.15 12.67 5.28
C ILE A 30 3.83 11.30 4.66
N LEU A 31 4.70 10.33 4.93
CA LEU A 31 4.62 8.95 4.45
C LEU A 31 3.22 8.32 4.57
N THR A 32 2.81 7.68 3.47
CA THR A 32 1.47 7.15 3.18
C THR A 32 1.13 5.88 3.95
N LEU A 33 2.10 5.02 4.24
CA LEU A 33 1.88 3.75 4.98
C LEU A 33 1.36 3.95 6.40
N LYS A 34 1.66 5.09 7.04
CA LYS A 34 1.21 5.36 8.41
C LYS A 34 -0.30 5.52 8.53
N SER A 35 -1.01 5.86 7.44
CA SER A 35 -2.47 5.97 7.46
C SER A 35 -3.15 4.62 7.66
N THR A 36 -2.48 3.49 7.39
CA THR A 36 -3.04 2.14 7.63
C THR A 36 -3.23 1.85 9.13
N ALA A 37 -2.55 2.57 10.02
CA ALA A 37 -2.77 2.48 11.46
C ALA A 37 -4.21 2.85 11.88
N VAL A 38 -4.94 3.58 11.04
CA VAL A 38 -6.36 3.93 11.26
C VAL A 38 -7.24 2.67 11.37
N TYR A 39 -6.88 1.55 10.74
CA TYR A 39 -7.62 0.29 10.88
C TYR A 39 -7.58 -0.28 12.31
N VAL A 40 -6.57 0.08 13.11
CA VAL A 40 -6.50 -0.30 14.54
C VAL A 40 -7.63 0.36 15.33
N ILE A 41 -8.04 1.57 14.95
CA ILE A 41 -9.16 2.28 15.59
C ILE A 41 -10.46 1.49 15.40
N GLY A 42 -10.70 0.97 14.20
CA GLY A 42 -11.88 0.13 13.93
C GLY A 42 -11.91 -1.15 14.77
N PHE A 43 -10.75 -1.76 15.01
CA PHE A 43 -10.63 -2.90 15.91
C PHE A 43 -10.96 -2.52 17.37
N PHE A 44 -10.46 -1.38 17.86
CA PHE A 44 -10.80 -0.88 19.20
C PHE A 44 -12.29 -0.57 19.35
N VAL A 45 -12.93 0.00 18.33
CA VAL A 45 -14.38 0.26 18.33
C VAL A 45 -15.16 -1.06 18.49
N LEU A 46 -14.80 -2.09 17.72
CA LEU A 46 -15.42 -3.42 17.84
C LEU A 46 -15.18 -4.04 19.23
N TRP A 47 -13.97 -3.89 19.78
CA TRP A 47 -13.64 -4.38 21.13
C TRP A 47 -14.43 -3.68 22.25
N ILE A 48 -14.69 -2.38 22.12
CA ILE A 48 -15.56 -1.64 23.04
C ILE A 48 -16.98 -2.22 22.98
N PHE A 49 -17.56 -2.38 21.79
CA PHE A 49 -18.90 -2.97 21.65
C PHE A 49 -19.01 -4.38 22.25
N TYR A 50 -17.94 -5.18 22.16
CA TYR A 50 -17.86 -6.47 22.83
C TYR A 50 -17.85 -6.34 24.36
N THR A 51 -16.98 -5.49 24.89
CA THR A 51 -16.72 -5.36 26.34
C THR A 51 -17.95 -4.83 27.08
N PHE A 52 -18.72 -3.94 26.47
CA PHE A 52 -19.96 -3.40 27.04
C PHE A 52 -21.17 -4.34 26.89
N GLY A 53 -20.99 -5.56 26.36
CA GLY A 53 -22.06 -6.53 26.21
C GLY A 53 -23.12 -6.16 25.16
N LEU A 54 -22.86 -5.10 24.36
CA LEU A 54 -23.75 -4.64 23.29
C LEU A 54 -23.75 -5.61 22.10
N LEU A 55 -22.71 -6.45 21.98
CA LEU A 55 -22.60 -7.43 20.92
C LEU A 55 -21.87 -8.69 21.38
N SER A 56 -22.42 -9.87 21.07
CA SER A 56 -21.62 -11.08 20.99
C SER A 56 -20.82 -11.03 19.68
N LEU A 57 -19.50 -10.90 19.79
CA LEU A 57 -18.59 -10.97 18.65
C LEU A 57 -18.09 -12.41 18.52
N PRO A 58 -18.76 -13.26 17.72
CA PRO A 58 -18.21 -14.57 17.42
C PRO A 58 -16.86 -14.41 16.72
N LEU A 59 -15.98 -15.39 16.90
CA LEU A 59 -14.64 -15.39 16.29
C LEU A 59 -14.71 -15.14 14.76
N THR A 60 -15.78 -15.60 14.11
CA THR A 60 -16.04 -15.37 12.68
C THR A 60 -16.14 -13.89 12.31
N SER A 61 -16.70 -13.03 13.16
CA SER A 61 -16.79 -11.59 12.94
C SER A 61 -15.43 -10.90 13.03
N VAL A 62 -14.56 -11.36 13.94
CA VAL A 62 -13.19 -10.86 14.07
C VAL A 62 -12.36 -11.26 12.85
N VAL A 63 -12.42 -12.53 12.45
CA VAL A 63 -11.75 -13.04 11.25
C VAL A 63 -12.24 -12.29 10.00
N TYR A 64 -13.54 -12.05 9.90
CA TYR A 64 -14.13 -11.30 8.80
C TYR A 64 -13.61 -9.86 8.73
N TYR A 65 -13.51 -9.17 9.87
CA TYR A 65 -12.93 -7.82 9.92
C TYR A 65 -11.47 -7.81 9.44
N VAL A 66 -10.65 -8.76 9.90
CA VAL A 66 -9.25 -8.88 9.49
C VAL A 66 -9.14 -9.11 7.98
N LEU A 67 -9.99 -9.97 7.41
CA LEU A 67 -10.04 -10.20 5.97
C LEU A 67 -10.42 -8.93 5.20
N LEU A 68 -11.41 -8.18 5.65
CA LEU A 68 -11.79 -6.90 5.03
C LEU A 68 -10.65 -5.88 5.09
N VAL A 69 -9.94 -5.79 6.21
CA VAL A 69 -8.75 -4.92 6.34
C VAL A 69 -7.66 -5.35 5.37
N LEU A 70 -7.37 -6.64 5.26
CA LEU A 70 -6.39 -7.15 4.30
C LEU A 70 -6.78 -6.80 2.87
N VAL A 71 -8.03 -7.03 2.48
CA VAL A 71 -8.55 -6.68 1.15
C VAL A 71 -8.45 -5.17 0.92
N GLY A 72 -8.88 -4.35 1.89
CA GLY A 72 -8.81 -2.89 1.79
C GLY A 72 -7.39 -2.36 1.66
N VAL A 73 -6.44 -2.92 2.43
CA VAL A 73 -5.02 -2.60 2.33
C VAL A 73 -4.45 -3.07 0.99
N MET A 74 -4.83 -4.25 0.50
CA MET A 74 -4.39 -4.73 -0.82
C MET A 74 -4.89 -3.80 -1.94
N PHE A 75 -6.18 -3.45 -1.97
CA PHE A 75 -6.74 -2.51 -2.94
C PHE A 75 -6.09 -1.13 -2.87
N TYR A 76 -5.82 -0.65 -1.66
CA TYR A 76 -5.13 0.62 -1.45
C TYR A 76 -3.67 0.58 -1.90
N LEU A 77 -3.02 -0.57 -1.75
CA LEU A 77 -1.68 -0.79 -2.24
C LEU A 77 -1.64 -1.11 -3.74
N THR A 78 -2.75 -1.50 -4.39
CA THR A 78 -2.79 -1.83 -5.83
C THR A 78 -2.25 -0.71 -6.74
N PRO A 79 -2.52 0.60 -6.54
CA PRO A 79 -1.85 1.65 -7.32
C PRO A 79 -0.33 1.71 -7.14
N TYR A 80 0.19 1.15 -6.04
CA TYR A 80 1.63 1.04 -5.72
C TYR A 80 2.21 -0.35 -6.06
N LEU A 81 1.36 -1.38 -6.22
CA LEU A 81 1.73 -2.80 -6.37
C LEU A 81 1.25 -3.43 -7.69
N GLY A 82 0.42 -2.74 -8.47
CA GLY A 82 -0.16 -3.21 -9.72
C GLY A 82 0.86 -3.14 -10.86
N GLY A 83 1.02 -4.29 -11.53
CA GLY A 83 1.92 -4.47 -12.67
C GLY A 83 1.66 -3.48 -13.79
N GLU A 84 2.74 -3.06 -14.45
CA GLU A 84 2.83 -2.02 -15.49
C GLU A 84 2.68 -0.56 -15.01
N THR A 85 2.72 -0.29 -13.70
CA THR A 85 2.92 1.09 -13.25
C THR A 85 4.41 1.45 -13.32
N PRO A 86 4.80 2.64 -13.83
CA PRO A 86 6.22 2.99 -13.95
C PRO A 86 6.99 2.94 -12.63
N ALA A 87 6.31 3.14 -11.50
CA ALA A 87 6.90 3.03 -10.17
C ALA A 87 7.33 1.58 -9.83
N SER A 88 6.52 0.58 -10.20
CA SER A 88 6.83 -0.84 -9.96
C SER A 88 8.02 -1.30 -10.80
N MET A 89 8.08 -0.92 -12.07
CA MET A 89 9.18 -1.25 -12.98
C MET A 89 10.50 -0.56 -12.58
N ILE A 90 10.44 0.66 -12.03
CA ILE A 90 11.61 1.33 -11.43
C ILE A 90 12.09 0.56 -10.18
N LEU A 91 11.17 0.12 -9.30
CA LEU A 91 11.56 -0.63 -8.10
C LEU A 91 12.12 -2.02 -8.43
N GLU A 92 11.59 -2.68 -9.46
CA GLU A 92 12.06 -3.96 -9.95
C GLU A 92 13.46 -3.86 -10.60
N SER A 93 13.72 -2.80 -11.38
CA SER A 93 15.03 -2.59 -12.00
C SER A 93 16.16 -2.41 -10.98
N PHE A 94 15.84 -1.93 -9.78
CA PHE A 94 16.79 -1.87 -8.67
C PHE A 94 17.03 -3.21 -7.96
N GLY A 95 16.11 -4.17 -8.09
CA GLY A 95 16.32 -5.55 -7.65
C GLY A 95 17.46 -6.22 -8.43
N GLU A 96 17.57 -5.92 -9.74
CA GLU A 96 18.62 -6.42 -10.62
C GLU A 96 19.91 -5.60 -10.57
N LYS A 97 19.84 -4.27 -10.38
CA LYS A 97 21.00 -3.37 -10.30
C LYS A 97 20.94 -2.49 -9.05
N ARG A 98 21.93 -2.60 -8.15
CA ARG A 98 21.96 -1.87 -6.86
C ARG A 98 21.95 -0.34 -6.96
N GLN A 99 22.44 0.22 -8.07
CA GLN A 99 22.45 1.66 -8.35
C GLN A 99 22.15 1.88 -9.83
N GLN A 100 21.30 2.86 -10.14
CA GLN A 100 20.93 3.20 -11.52
C GLN A 100 20.92 4.70 -11.70
N THR A 101 21.37 5.16 -12.88
CA THR A 101 21.29 6.58 -13.24
C THR A 101 19.92 6.92 -13.81
N PHE A 102 19.58 8.20 -13.85
CA PHE A 102 18.33 8.68 -14.46
C PHE A 102 18.19 8.21 -15.93
N ARG A 103 19.31 8.17 -16.66
CA ARG A 103 19.36 7.71 -18.05
C ARG A 103 19.00 6.23 -18.18
N ASP A 104 19.42 5.41 -17.22
CA ASP A 104 19.09 3.98 -17.19
C ASP A 104 17.61 3.75 -16.90
N LEU A 105 17.05 4.52 -15.96
CA LEU A 105 15.63 4.46 -15.61
C LEU A 105 14.72 4.95 -16.74
N MET A 106 15.18 5.94 -17.52
CA MET A 106 14.48 6.40 -18.71
C MET A 106 14.42 5.36 -19.82
N GLY A 107 15.45 4.52 -19.95
CA GLY A 107 15.51 3.48 -20.98
C GLY A 107 14.47 2.36 -20.81
N LEU A 108 13.83 2.27 -19.65
CA LEU A 108 12.82 1.25 -19.33
C LEU A 108 11.41 1.60 -19.84
N PHE A 109 11.18 2.83 -20.33
CA PHE A 109 9.83 3.26 -20.70
C PHE A 109 9.80 4.12 -21.97
N THR A 110 8.76 3.92 -22.77
CA THR A 110 8.54 4.66 -24.03
C THR A 110 8.07 6.10 -23.82
N ASN A 111 7.51 6.45 -22.65
CA ASN A 111 6.92 7.76 -22.37
C ASN A 111 7.62 8.49 -21.21
N THR A 112 8.54 9.38 -21.54
CA THR A 112 9.54 9.97 -20.63
C THR A 112 8.98 10.97 -19.61
N GLY A 113 7.89 11.69 -19.93
CA GLY A 113 7.29 12.69 -19.04
C GLY A 113 6.61 12.08 -17.80
N LEU A 114 6.08 10.86 -17.92
CA LEU A 114 5.43 10.14 -16.82
C LEU A 114 6.45 9.58 -15.80
N ILE A 115 7.69 9.31 -16.24
CA ILE A 115 8.74 8.72 -15.39
C ILE A 115 9.25 9.72 -14.37
N TRP A 116 9.45 10.98 -14.77
CA TRP A 116 9.96 12.02 -13.87
C TRP A 116 9.10 12.17 -12.63
N LYS A 117 7.78 12.34 -12.82
CA LYS A 117 6.82 12.44 -11.73
C LYS A 117 6.82 11.20 -10.84
N ARG A 118 7.08 10.01 -11.41
CA ARG A 118 7.12 8.75 -10.65
C ARG A 118 8.40 8.57 -9.85
N ILE A 119 9.55 8.99 -10.39
CA ILE A 119 10.81 9.04 -9.64
C ILE A 119 10.67 10.05 -8.48
N GLU A 120 10.04 11.19 -8.74
CA GLU A 120 9.75 12.20 -7.72
C GLU A 120 8.81 11.64 -6.64
N ASP A 121 7.70 10.99 -7.03
CA ASP A 121 6.78 10.31 -6.10
C ASP A 121 7.52 9.27 -5.23
N LEU A 122 8.37 8.43 -5.84
CA LEU A 122 9.15 7.40 -5.14
C LEU A 122 10.20 8.00 -4.19
N GLN A 123 10.80 9.14 -4.57
CA GLN A 123 11.77 9.86 -3.75
C GLN A 123 11.08 10.58 -2.59
N MET A 124 9.94 11.24 -2.84
CA MET A 124 9.09 11.85 -1.81
C MET A 124 8.57 10.78 -0.82
N ALA A 125 8.24 9.59 -1.31
CA ALA A 125 7.85 8.46 -0.47
C ALA A 125 9.03 7.84 0.31
N GLY A 126 10.27 8.26 0.03
CA GLY A 126 11.49 7.75 0.67
C GLY A 126 11.80 6.30 0.31
N LEU A 127 11.27 5.80 -0.80
CA LEU A 127 11.53 4.44 -1.31
C LEU A 127 12.86 4.39 -2.07
N ILE A 128 13.21 5.49 -2.75
CA ILE A 128 14.49 5.68 -3.40
C ILE A 128 15.16 6.96 -2.89
N GLN A 129 16.49 6.96 -2.90
CA GLN A 129 17.30 8.10 -2.50
C GLN A 129 18.31 8.42 -3.62
N LYS A 130 18.40 9.71 -3.94
CA LYS A 130 19.39 10.24 -4.88
C LYS A 130 20.71 10.50 -4.16
N GLN A 131 21.80 9.93 -4.66
CA GLN A 131 23.17 10.20 -4.25
C GLN A 131 23.94 10.69 -5.48
N GLY A 132 24.10 12.01 -5.60
CA GLY A 132 24.70 12.63 -6.80
C GLY A 132 23.87 12.35 -8.06
N THR A 133 24.47 11.66 -9.03
CA THR A 133 23.83 11.27 -10.30
C THR A 133 23.10 9.92 -10.25
N HIS A 134 23.19 9.21 -9.13
CA HIS A 134 22.69 7.84 -8.98
C HIS A 134 21.49 7.80 -8.04
N TYR A 135 20.56 6.89 -8.33
CA TYR A 135 19.46 6.54 -7.46
C TYR A 135 19.76 5.19 -6.82
N SER A 136 19.37 5.05 -5.56
CA SER A 136 19.52 3.83 -4.76
C SER A 136 18.25 3.55 -3.98
N VAL A 137 17.95 2.27 -3.78
CA VAL A 137 16.75 1.86 -3.03
C VAL A 137 17.05 1.85 -1.54
N THR A 138 16.18 2.50 -0.77
CA THR A 138 16.28 2.53 0.70
C THR A 138 15.82 1.19 1.28
N GLY A 139 16.06 0.92 2.57
CA GLY A 139 15.52 -0.28 3.23
C GLY A 139 13.99 -0.41 3.10
N LYS A 140 13.27 0.72 3.06
CA LYS A 140 11.83 0.77 2.85
C LYS A 140 11.45 0.41 1.42
N GLY A 141 12.20 0.92 0.44
CA GLY A 141 12.02 0.57 -0.97
C GLY A 141 12.27 -0.92 -1.24
N LYS A 142 13.20 -1.56 -0.51
CA LYS A 142 13.42 -3.01 -0.61
C LYS A 142 12.22 -3.80 -0.12
N MET A 143 11.61 -3.43 1.01
CA MET A 143 10.38 -4.07 1.47
C MET A 143 9.23 -3.87 0.48
N ALA A 144 9.08 -2.66 -0.06
CA ALA A 144 8.09 -2.38 -1.09
C ALA A 144 8.31 -3.25 -2.34
N ALA A 145 9.55 -3.36 -2.83
CA ALA A 145 9.90 -4.23 -3.95
C ALA A 145 9.60 -5.71 -3.65
N LEU A 146 9.86 -6.17 -2.43
CA LEU A 146 9.57 -7.55 -2.02
C LEU A 146 8.06 -7.81 -1.98
N LEU A 147 7.27 -6.84 -1.53
CA LEU A 147 5.80 -6.91 -1.59
C LEU A 147 5.28 -6.91 -3.02
N VAL A 148 5.87 -6.11 -3.92
CA VAL A 148 5.56 -6.13 -5.35
C VAL A 148 5.85 -7.51 -5.94
N LEU A 149 7.04 -8.06 -5.72
CA LEU A 149 7.42 -9.39 -6.21
C LEU A 149 6.53 -10.49 -5.65
N PHE A 150 6.17 -10.41 -4.37
CA PHE A 150 5.23 -11.34 -3.74
C PHE A 150 3.84 -11.25 -4.38
N TYR A 151 3.34 -10.03 -4.59
CA TYR A 151 2.05 -9.78 -5.24
C TYR A 151 2.03 -10.27 -6.69
N GLN A 152 3.07 -9.97 -7.47
CA GLN A 152 3.26 -10.51 -8.83
C GLN A 152 3.31 -12.05 -8.79
N LYS A 153 4.04 -12.67 -7.86
CA LYS A 153 4.06 -14.13 -7.75
C LYS A 153 2.69 -14.73 -7.41
N LEU A 154 1.88 -14.02 -6.61
CA LEU A 154 0.55 -14.46 -6.21
C LEU A 154 -0.49 -14.34 -7.33
N PHE A 155 -0.47 -13.24 -8.08
CA PHE A 155 -1.52 -12.90 -9.07
C PHE A 155 -1.08 -13.02 -10.53
N HIS A 156 0.20 -12.87 -10.85
CA HIS A 156 0.71 -12.96 -12.23
C HIS A 156 0.80 -14.41 -12.73
N ARG A 157 0.68 -15.41 -11.85
CA ARG A 157 0.47 -16.82 -12.25
C ARG A 157 -0.94 -17.13 -12.76
N GLN A 158 -1.86 -16.16 -12.76
CA GLN A 158 -3.24 -16.34 -13.25
C GLN A 158 -3.57 -15.60 -14.54
N LEU A 159 -2.64 -14.79 -15.10
CA LEU A 159 -2.84 -14.08 -16.36
C LEU A 159 -2.08 -14.69 -17.56
N VAL A 160 -1.39 -15.81 -17.33
CA VAL A 160 -0.81 -16.67 -18.37
C VAL A 160 -1.33 -18.09 -18.15
N GLY A 161 -2.61 -18.28 -18.48
CA GLY A 161 -3.33 -19.54 -18.50
C GLY A 161 -4.41 -19.48 -19.56
#